data_AF-A0A7C4PXV9-F1
#
_entry.id   AF-A0A7C4PXV9-F1
#
_cell.length_a   1.000
_cell.length_b   1.000
_cell.length_c   1.000
_cell.angle_alpha   90.00
_cell.angle_beta   90.00
_cell.angle_gamma   90.00
#
_symmetry.space_group_name_H-M   'P 1'
#
loop_
_entity.id
_entity.type
_entity.pdbx_description
1 polymer ?
#
loop_
_entity_poly.entity_id
_entity_poly.type
_entity_poly.pdbx_seq_one_letter_code
_entity_poly.pdbx_strand_id
1 'polypeptide(L)'
;MKRLLRMLWLPALLAAAAALSATLADELVGAGRCAECHPSAYATWQASAHRRANEALPKERRADPRCTQCHGGDQTSQSGVQCETCHGAGRVYAKTHVMKDRELSRLVGLQDPKEDSCRRCHNDTTPSIRAYEHSRMWPAIAHSREKARP
;
A
#
# COMPACT_ATOMS: atom_id res chain seq x y z
N MET A 1 -15.05 -12.26 -59.78
CA MET A 1 -15.79 -11.32 -58.91
C MET A 1 -15.49 -11.67 -57.46
N LYS A 2 -15.00 -10.68 -56.70
CA LYS A 2 -14.33 -10.80 -55.40
C LYS A 2 -15.31 -11.18 -54.28
N ARG A 3 -15.13 -12.33 -53.64
CA ARG A 3 -15.59 -12.59 -52.25
C ARG A 3 -14.57 -13.53 -51.57
N LEU A 4 -13.47 -12.95 -51.08
CA LEU A 4 -13.28 -12.57 -49.67
C LEU A 4 -12.94 -13.78 -48.79
N LEU A 5 -11.73 -14.28 -49.07
CA LEU A 5 -10.70 -14.67 -48.11
C LEU A 5 -10.82 -13.97 -46.74
N ARG A 6 -11.62 -14.49 -45.82
CA ARG A 6 -11.68 -14.05 -44.40
C ARG A 6 -12.20 -15.19 -43.51
N MET A 7 -11.47 -16.30 -43.41
CA MET A 7 -11.88 -17.38 -42.49
C MET A 7 -10.76 -18.08 -41.73
N LEU A 8 -9.55 -17.53 -41.77
CA LEU A 8 -8.47 -17.90 -40.88
C LEU A 8 -7.91 -16.57 -40.41
N TRP A 9 -8.03 -16.29 -39.11
CA TRP A 9 -7.36 -15.24 -38.31
C TRP A 9 -8.28 -14.82 -37.13
N LEU A 10 -8.91 -15.79 -36.45
CA LEU A 10 -9.72 -15.48 -35.26
C LEU A 10 -9.57 -16.44 -34.05
N PRO A 11 -8.51 -17.24 -33.86
CA PRO A 11 -8.24 -17.82 -32.54
C PRO A 11 -7.04 -17.18 -31.82
N ALA A 12 -6.23 -16.33 -32.46
CA ALA A 12 -5.01 -15.79 -31.84
C ALA A 12 -5.22 -14.55 -30.95
N LEU A 13 -6.36 -13.87 -31.06
CA LEU A 13 -6.62 -12.61 -30.33
C LEU A 13 -7.24 -12.80 -28.94
N LEU A 14 -7.80 -13.97 -28.62
CA LEU A 14 -8.40 -14.22 -27.30
C LEU A 14 -7.41 -14.75 -26.23
N ALA A 15 -6.25 -15.28 -26.63
CA ALA A 15 -5.26 -15.77 -25.67
C ALA A 15 -4.39 -14.66 -25.04
N ALA A 16 -4.36 -13.46 -25.62
CA ALA A 16 -3.51 -12.36 -25.15
C ALA A 16 -4.13 -11.52 -24.02
N ALA A 17 -5.45 -11.64 -23.75
CA ALA A 17 -6.14 -10.80 -22.77
C ALA A 17 -6.03 -11.30 -21.31
N ALA A 18 -5.64 -12.57 -21.10
CA ALA A 18 -5.64 -13.18 -19.76
C ALA A 18 -4.38 -12.86 -18.92
N ALA A 19 -3.33 -12.30 -19.50
CA ALA A 19 -2.05 -12.05 -18.81
C ALA A 19 -1.95 -10.66 -18.14
N LEU A 20 -2.97 -9.80 -18.27
CA LEU A 20 -2.91 -8.39 -17.86
C LEU A 20 -3.66 -8.09 -16.55
N SER A 21 -3.74 -9.06 -15.65
CA SER A 21 -4.39 -8.93 -14.33
C SER A 21 -3.44 -9.35 -13.22
N ALA A 22 -2.23 -8.79 -13.17
CA ALA A 22 -1.50 -8.74 -11.90
C ALA A 22 -2.27 -7.77 -11.00
N THR A 23 -3.00 -8.31 -10.03
CA THR A 23 -3.84 -7.53 -9.12
C THR A 23 -2.95 -6.77 -8.12
N LEU A 24 -3.38 -5.57 -7.71
CA LEU A 24 -2.70 -4.76 -6.67
C LEU A 24 -2.37 -5.55 -5.39
N ALA A 25 -3.10 -6.62 -5.09
CA ALA A 25 -2.84 -7.50 -3.96
C ALA A 25 -1.53 -8.29 -4.09
N ASP A 26 -1.08 -8.65 -5.30
CA ASP A 26 0.21 -9.34 -5.50
C ASP A 26 1.41 -8.42 -5.22
N GLU A 27 1.16 -7.10 -5.24
CA GLU A 27 2.17 -6.05 -5.01
C GLU A 27 2.34 -5.69 -3.53
N LEU A 28 1.40 -6.08 -2.66
CA LEU A 28 1.44 -5.80 -1.23
C LEU A 28 2.00 -7.00 -0.44
N VAL A 29 3.01 -6.75 0.39
CA VAL A 29 3.65 -7.79 1.22
C VAL A 29 3.14 -7.80 2.67
N GLY A 30 2.48 -6.73 3.11
CA GLY A 30 1.94 -6.56 4.45
C GLY A 30 3.01 -6.20 5.50
N ALA A 31 2.56 -5.56 6.59
CA ALA A 31 3.47 -5.05 7.65
C ALA A 31 4.32 -6.15 8.30
N GLY A 32 3.84 -7.40 8.31
CA GLY A 32 4.59 -8.54 8.86
C GLY A 32 5.93 -8.76 8.15
N ARG A 33 5.99 -8.59 6.82
CA ARG A 33 7.25 -8.70 6.06
C ARG A 33 8.21 -7.56 6.38
N CYS A 34 7.67 -6.36 6.59
CA CYS A 34 8.46 -5.21 7.00
C CYS A 34 9.05 -5.43 8.41
N ALA A 35 8.30 -6.07 9.31
CA ALA A 35 8.70 -6.33 10.70
C ALA A 35 9.93 -7.23 10.83
N GLU A 36 10.19 -8.13 9.86
CA GLU A 36 11.35 -9.02 9.85
C GLU A 36 12.69 -8.24 9.89
N CYS A 37 12.71 -7.03 9.30
CA CYS A 37 13.89 -6.17 9.22
C CYS A 37 13.73 -4.81 9.92
N HIS A 38 12.50 -4.37 10.20
CA HIS A 38 12.19 -3.07 10.82
C HIS A 38 11.33 -3.21 12.09
N PRO A 39 11.82 -3.92 13.12
CA PRO A 39 11.03 -4.16 14.33
C PRO A 39 10.67 -2.87 15.09
N SER A 40 11.53 -1.85 15.09
CA SER A 40 11.23 -0.58 15.77
C SER A 40 10.11 0.18 15.07
N ALA A 41 10.18 0.31 13.74
CA ALA A 41 9.13 0.95 12.95
C ALA A 41 7.81 0.19 13.04
N TYR A 42 7.86 -1.15 13.03
CA TYR A 42 6.69 -2.00 13.21
C TYR A 42 6.03 -1.78 14.57
N ALA A 43 6.80 -1.67 15.65
CA ALA A 43 6.26 -1.38 16.98
C ALA A 43 5.56 -0.02 17.05
N THR A 44 6.15 1.03 16.46
CA THR A 44 5.52 2.36 16.35
C THR A 44 4.20 2.28 15.56
N TRP A 45 4.21 1.60 14.42
CA TRP A 45 3.00 1.39 13.62
C TRP A 45 1.92 0.62 14.39
N GLN A 46 2.30 -0.47 15.06
CA GLN A 46 1.38 -1.34 15.79
C GLN A 46 0.67 -0.60 16.93
N ALA A 47 1.37 0.34 17.60
CA ALA A 47 0.79 1.18 18.65
C ALA A 47 -0.16 2.27 18.11
N SER A 48 0.02 2.67 16.85
CA SER A 48 -0.69 3.79 16.24
C SER A 48 -2.18 3.53 15.95
N ALA A 49 -2.92 4.60 15.70
CA ALA A 49 -4.30 4.50 15.23
C ALA A 49 -4.43 3.88 13.83
N HIS A 50 -3.39 3.99 12.99
CA HIS A 50 -3.40 3.47 11.62
C HIS A 50 -3.56 1.95 11.56
N ARG A 51 -2.88 1.20 12.45
CA ARG A 51 -3.05 -0.26 12.57
C ARG A 51 -4.51 -0.65 12.82
N ARG A 52 -5.24 0.16 13.58
CA ARG A 52 -6.64 -0.07 13.97
C ARG A 52 -7.65 0.76 13.18
N ALA A 53 -7.24 1.39 12.08
CA ALA A 53 -8.09 2.37 11.39
C ALA A 53 -9.42 1.75 10.90
N ASN A 54 -9.39 0.53 10.36
CA ASN A 54 -10.58 -0.17 9.90
C ASN A 54 -11.53 -0.56 11.06
N GLU A 55 -11.00 -0.80 12.27
CA GLU A 55 -11.80 -1.12 13.45
C GLU A 55 -12.70 0.04 13.88
N ALA A 56 -12.29 1.28 13.57
CA ALA A 56 -13.07 2.49 13.83
C ALA A 56 -14.32 2.63 12.93
N LEU A 57 -14.42 1.83 11.86
CA LEU A 57 -15.61 1.81 11.00
C LEU A 57 -16.68 0.85 11.55
N PRO A 58 -17.97 1.18 11.36
CA PRO A 58 -19.06 0.20 11.47
C PRO A 58 -18.78 -1.00 10.57
N LYS A 59 -19.16 -2.20 11.03
CA LYS A 59 -18.82 -3.47 10.35
C LYS A 59 -19.25 -3.48 8.89
N GLU A 60 -20.39 -2.86 8.59
CA GLU A 60 -21.00 -2.78 7.26
C GLU A 60 -20.17 -1.92 6.29
N ARG A 61 -19.32 -1.03 6.79
CA ARG A 61 -18.47 -0.13 5.99
C ARG A 61 -17.02 -0.61 5.87
N ARG A 62 -16.62 -1.66 6.58
CA ARG A 62 -15.22 -2.12 6.63
C ARG A 62 -14.70 -2.68 5.31
N ALA A 63 -15.60 -3.09 4.41
CA ALA A 63 -15.27 -3.55 3.06
C ALA A 63 -15.57 -2.51 1.97
N ASP A 64 -16.16 -1.36 2.30
CA ASP A 64 -16.53 -0.34 1.32
C ASP A 64 -15.27 0.37 0.80
N PRO A 65 -14.96 0.32 -0.51
CA PRO A 65 -13.78 0.97 -1.10
C PRO A 65 -13.65 2.45 -0.78
N ARG A 66 -14.78 3.15 -0.62
CA ARG A 66 -14.82 4.58 -0.27
C ARG A 66 -14.28 4.85 1.13
N CYS A 67 -14.37 3.85 2.01
CA CYS A 67 -13.86 3.94 3.38
C CYS A 67 -12.48 3.29 3.49
N THR A 68 -12.25 2.14 2.86
CA THR A 68 -10.99 1.40 2.95
C THR A 68 -9.83 2.08 2.23
N GLN A 69 -10.08 3.05 1.34
CA GLN A 69 -9.04 3.92 0.80
C GLN A 69 -8.21 4.60 1.91
N CYS A 70 -8.84 4.95 3.04
CA CYS A 70 -8.18 5.66 4.14
C CYS A 70 -8.15 4.88 5.45
N HIS A 71 -9.04 3.92 5.62
CA HIS A 71 -9.05 3.06 6.80
C HIS A 71 -8.28 1.75 6.61
N GLY A 72 -7.82 1.48 5.39
CA GLY A 72 -7.24 0.21 5.00
C GLY A 72 -8.27 -0.92 4.96
N GLY A 73 -8.13 -1.83 4.00
CA GLY A 73 -8.95 -3.04 3.90
C GLY A 73 -8.11 -4.30 4.12
N ASP A 74 -8.73 -5.46 3.93
CA ASP A 74 -8.08 -6.77 4.10
C ASP A 74 -7.28 -7.17 2.85
N GLN A 75 -6.52 -6.23 2.28
CA GLN A 75 -5.68 -6.47 1.09
C GLN A 75 -4.48 -7.40 1.41
N THR A 76 -4.19 -7.58 2.70
CA THR A 76 -3.19 -8.50 3.24
C THR A 76 -3.83 -9.28 4.40
N SER A 77 -3.07 -10.18 5.05
CA SER A 77 -3.55 -10.88 6.26
C SER A 77 -3.87 -9.97 7.45
N GLN A 78 -3.60 -8.66 7.34
CA GLN A 78 -3.86 -7.65 8.36
C GLN A 78 -4.70 -6.50 7.79
N SER A 79 -5.70 -6.09 8.56
CA SER A 79 -6.56 -4.94 8.26
C SER A 79 -5.91 -3.62 8.72
N GLY A 80 -6.50 -2.48 8.37
CA GLY A 80 -5.98 -1.16 8.74
C GLY A 80 -4.99 -0.58 7.74
N VAL A 81 -4.53 0.64 8.02
CA VAL A 81 -3.53 1.35 7.21
C VAL A 81 -2.17 0.69 7.44
N GLN A 82 -1.68 -0.04 6.44
CA GLN A 82 -0.41 -0.77 6.46
C GLN A 82 0.78 0.12 6.09
N CYS A 83 2.02 -0.37 6.30
CA CYS A 83 3.28 0.32 5.94
C CYS A 83 3.26 0.84 4.49
N GLU A 84 2.75 0.02 3.59
CA GLU A 84 2.73 0.24 2.14
C GLU A 84 1.76 1.35 1.71
N THR A 85 0.83 1.74 2.59
CA THR A 85 -0.03 2.92 2.36
C THR A 85 0.80 4.21 2.29
N CYS A 86 1.89 4.27 3.07
CA CYS A 86 2.79 5.42 3.12
C CYS A 86 4.04 5.22 2.26
N HIS A 87 4.57 3.99 2.24
CA HIS A 87 5.86 3.67 1.64
C HIS A 87 5.79 3.06 0.24
N GLY A 88 4.59 2.88 -0.32
CA GLY A 88 4.39 2.24 -1.62
C GLY A 88 4.34 0.72 -1.52
N ALA A 89 4.10 0.06 -2.66
CA ALA A 89 3.98 -1.39 -2.72
C ALA A 89 5.34 -2.08 -2.53
N GLY A 90 5.43 -3.00 -1.56
CA GLY A 90 6.68 -3.55 -1.07
C GLY A 90 7.20 -4.77 -1.80
N ARG A 91 6.45 -5.37 -2.74
CA ARG A 91 6.83 -6.63 -3.42
C ARG A 91 8.26 -6.64 -3.95
N VAL A 92 8.74 -5.52 -4.50
CA VAL A 92 10.08 -5.41 -5.06
C VAL A 92 11.09 -4.96 -4.01
N TYR A 93 10.85 -3.84 -3.33
CA TYR A 93 11.83 -3.25 -2.43
C TYR A 93 12.02 -4.04 -1.13
N ALA A 94 11.04 -4.84 -0.68
CA ALA A 94 11.14 -5.61 0.56
C ALA A 94 12.14 -6.78 0.46
N LYS A 95 12.61 -7.12 -0.75
CA LYS A 95 13.65 -8.13 -0.95
C LYS A 95 14.95 -7.63 -0.31
N THR A 96 15.60 -8.48 0.50
CA THR A 96 16.80 -8.10 1.28
C THR A 96 17.90 -7.44 0.46
N HIS A 97 18.21 -7.98 -0.73
CA HIS A 97 19.26 -7.42 -1.59
C HIS A 97 18.88 -6.06 -2.19
N VAL A 98 17.58 -5.77 -2.34
CA VAL A 98 17.07 -4.48 -2.79
C VAL A 98 17.07 -3.49 -1.63
N MET A 99 16.47 -3.84 -0.49
CA MET A 99 16.32 -2.95 0.68
C MET A 99 17.67 -2.44 1.22
N LYS A 100 18.74 -3.25 1.09
CA LYS A 100 20.09 -2.86 1.48
C LYS A 100 20.67 -1.74 0.59
N ASP A 101 20.21 -1.62 -0.65
CA ASP A 101 20.55 -0.53 -1.54
C ASP A 101 19.46 0.55 -1.49
N ARG A 102 19.83 1.67 -0.88
CA ARG A 102 18.92 2.79 -0.61
C ARG A 102 18.46 3.48 -1.89
N GLU A 103 19.28 3.50 -2.94
CA GLU A 103 18.95 4.12 -4.22
C GLU A 103 18.05 3.19 -5.02
N LEU A 104 18.44 1.93 -5.15
CA LEU A 104 17.66 0.91 -5.84
C LEU A 104 16.26 0.77 -5.23
N SER A 105 16.16 0.74 -3.89
CA SER A 105 14.87 0.65 -3.21
C SER A 105 13.90 1.76 -3.61
N ARG A 106 14.37 3.00 -3.72
CA ARG A 106 13.54 4.13 -4.16
C ARG A 106 13.21 4.03 -5.64
N LEU A 107 14.20 3.66 -6.46
CA LEU A 107 14.01 3.49 -7.90
C LEU A 107 12.90 2.48 -8.21
N VAL A 108 12.76 1.45 -7.39
CA VAL A 108 11.76 0.38 -7.58
C VAL A 108 10.49 0.55 -6.73
N GLY A 109 10.26 1.73 -6.15
CA GLY A 109 8.94 2.12 -5.62
C GLY A 109 8.86 2.44 -4.13
N LEU A 110 9.96 2.35 -3.36
CA LEU A 110 9.96 2.81 -1.96
C LEU A 110 9.77 4.32 -1.92
N GLN A 111 8.73 4.76 -1.22
CA GLN A 111 8.41 6.17 -1.02
C GLN A 111 8.87 6.65 0.36
N ASP A 112 9.46 7.85 0.40
CA ASP A 112 9.69 8.60 1.62
C ASP A 112 8.48 9.55 1.82
N PRO A 113 7.53 9.22 2.71
CA PRO A 113 6.30 10.00 2.86
C PRO A 113 6.59 11.42 3.36
N LYS A 114 5.85 12.38 2.80
CA LYS A 114 5.86 13.79 3.21
C LYS A 114 4.47 14.16 3.74
N GLU A 115 4.31 15.38 4.22
CA GLU A 115 3.02 15.89 4.70
C GLU A 115 1.88 15.68 3.68
N ASP A 116 2.14 15.87 2.38
CA ASP A 116 1.15 15.64 1.33
C ASP A 116 0.67 14.18 1.27
N SER A 117 1.51 13.21 1.63
CA SER A 117 1.11 11.80 1.72
C SER A 117 0.05 11.60 2.80
N CYS A 118 0.15 12.34 3.91
CA CYS A 118 -0.84 12.31 4.98
C CYS A 118 -2.17 12.94 4.53
N ARG A 119 -2.08 14.05 3.77
CA ARG A 119 -3.24 14.81 3.28
C ARG A 119 -4.06 14.07 2.22
N ARG A 120 -3.56 12.96 1.66
CA ARG A 120 -4.37 12.07 0.80
C ARG A 120 -5.62 11.55 1.51
N CYS A 121 -5.53 11.34 2.83
CA CYS A 121 -6.65 10.92 3.67
C CYS A 121 -7.06 11.98 4.68
N HIS A 122 -6.10 12.74 5.20
CA HIS A 122 -6.35 13.83 6.13
C HIS A 122 -6.54 15.16 5.40
N ASN A 123 -7.71 15.30 4.76
CA ASN A 123 -8.12 16.51 4.06
C ASN A 123 -9.57 16.88 4.39
N ASP A 124 -10.03 17.99 3.84
CA ASP A 124 -11.34 18.57 4.11
C ASP A 124 -12.52 17.75 3.56
N THR A 125 -12.25 16.78 2.69
CA THR A 125 -13.28 15.91 2.10
C THR A 125 -13.51 14.62 2.90
N THR A 126 -12.60 14.30 3.83
CA THR A 126 -12.73 13.11 4.70
C THR A 126 -13.36 13.49 6.03
N PRO A 127 -14.51 12.89 6.42
CA PRO A 127 -15.15 13.19 7.69
C PRO A 127 -14.23 12.87 8.88
N SER A 128 -13.94 13.86 9.72
CA SER A 128 -13.19 13.68 10.97
C SER A 128 -13.73 14.57 12.07
N ILE A 129 -13.79 14.03 13.30
CA ILE A 129 -14.20 14.77 14.50
C ILE A 129 -13.17 15.84 14.86
N ARG A 130 -11.90 15.64 14.50
CA ARG A 130 -10.81 16.58 14.76
C ARG A 130 -10.07 16.89 13.46
N ALA A 131 -9.79 18.16 13.24
CA ALA A 131 -8.92 18.59 12.15
C ALA A 131 -7.53 17.95 12.30
N TYR A 132 -6.93 17.62 11.16
CA TYR A 132 -5.58 17.10 11.10
C TYR A 132 -4.57 18.24 11.16
N GLU A 133 -3.66 18.16 12.12
CA GLU A 133 -2.54 19.09 12.27
C GLU A 133 -1.23 18.30 12.19
N HIS A 134 -0.51 18.43 11.07
CA HIS A 134 0.65 17.60 10.76
C HIS A 134 1.70 17.65 11.87
N SER A 135 2.11 18.84 12.31
CA SER A 135 3.12 19.03 13.35
C SER A 135 2.77 18.37 14.68
N ARG A 136 1.47 18.31 15.02
CA ARG A 136 0.97 17.71 16.25
C ARG A 136 0.82 16.19 16.15
N MET A 137 0.43 15.68 14.99
CA MET A 137 0.08 14.26 14.82
C MET A 137 1.23 13.41 14.28
N TRP A 138 2.14 13.99 13.50
CA TRP A 138 3.32 13.31 12.95
C TRP A 138 4.14 12.53 14.01
N PRO A 139 4.42 13.07 15.21
CA PRO A 139 5.20 12.35 16.22
C PRO A 139 4.62 10.99 16.64
N ALA A 140 3.31 10.77 16.48
CA ALA A 140 2.66 9.51 16.85
C ALA A 140 2.92 8.35 15.87
N ILE A 141 3.41 8.65 14.66
CA ILE A 141 3.74 7.65 13.63
C ILE A 141 5.18 7.79 13.11
N ALA A 142 5.86 8.89 13.43
CA ALA A 142 7.25 9.11 13.08
C ALA A 142 8.12 7.95 13.60
N HIS A 143 8.93 7.39 12.71
CA HIS A 143 9.91 6.36 13.02
C HIS A 143 11.18 6.63 12.24
N SER A 144 12.32 6.33 12.86
CA SER A 144 13.63 6.50 12.25
C SER A 144 14.02 5.28 11.43
N ARG A 145 15.15 5.39 10.73
CA ARG A 145 15.78 4.22 10.11
C ARG A 145 16.14 3.21 11.20
N GLU A 146 15.83 1.95 10.93
CA GLU A 146 16.34 0.85 11.75
C GLU A 146 17.87 0.87 11.75
N LYS A 147 18.48 0.52 12.88
CA LYS A 147 19.94 0.36 12.92
C LYS A 147 20.32 -0.75 11.94
N ALA A 148 21.39 -0.54 11.19
CA ALA A 148 21.90 -1.56 10.28
C ALA A 148 22.16 -2.85 11.08
N ARG A 149 21.50 -3.94 10.69
CA ARG A 149 21.78 -5.26 11.26
C ARG A 149 23.17 -5.69 10.77
N PRO A 150 24.06 -6.19 11.64
CA PRO A 150 25.37 -6.67 11.24
C PRO A 150 25.28 -7.79 10.19
#